data_AF-A0A956HAZ8-F1
#
_entry.id   AF-A0A956HAZ8-F1
#
_cell.length_a   1.000
_cell.length_b   1.000
_cell.length_c   1.000
_cell.angle_alpha   90.00
_cell.angle_beta   90.00
_cell.angle_gamma   90.00
#
_symmetry.space_group_name_H-M   'P 1'
#
loop_
_entity.id
_entity.type
_entity.pdbx_description
1 polymer ?
#
loop_
_entity_poly.entity_id
_entity_poly.type
_entity_poly.pdbx_seq_one_letter_code
_entity_poly.pdbx_strand_id
1 'polypeptide(L)'
;MSRLVHRVLLSASLLAASACRDQTPPPSDDSPPPEALARNAAPEEDPPIVTVVQGSLRGRREGAVEVFRGIPYAAAPVSNLRFRPPQPPSSWEGIRDATSFGQRCPQPVGN
;
A
#
# COMPACT_ATOMS: atom_id res chain seq x y z
N MET A 1 37.28 -17.47 34.09
CA MET A 1 37.91 -16.43 34.93
C MET A 1 37.07 -15.16 34.77
N SER A 2 35.92 -15.05 35.42
CA SER A 2 35.70 -14.61 36.82
C SER A 2 36.22 -13.20 37.11
N ARG A 3 35.28 -12.34 37.54
CA ARG A 3 35.32 -11.04 38.28
C ARG A 3 34.35 -10.08 37.58
N LEU A 4 33.07 -9.93 37.97
CA LEU A 4 32.49 -9.62 39.29
C LEU A 4 33.17 -8.44 39.99
N VAL A 5 32.53 -7.28 39.89
CA VAL A 5 32.59 -6.17 40.87
C VAL A 5 31.17 -5.58 40.88
N HIS A 6 30.32 -5.88 41.86
CA HIS A 6 30.21 -5.14 43.14
C HIS A 6 30.03 -3.64 42.88
N ARG A 7 28.94 -2.94 43.24
CA ARG A 7 28.12 -2.96 44.46
C ARG A 7 26.96 -1.96 44.21
N VAL A 8 25.70 -2.28 44.52
CA VAL A 8 25.01 -2.07 45.81
C VAL A 8 24.74 -0.58 46.11
N LEU A 9 23.49 -0.31 46.55
CA LEU A 9 22.93 0.90 47.20
C LEU A 9 22.22 1.87 46.24
N LEU A 10 20.99 2.34 46.46
CA LEU A 10 20.35 2.75 47.71
C LEU A 10 18.81 2.75 47.57
N SER A 11 18.12 2.36 48.63
CA SER A 11 16.67 2.36 48.84
C SER A 11 16.12 3.70 49.38
N ALA A 12 14.77 3.79 49.43
CA ALA A 12 13.94 4.67 50.29
C ALA A 12 13.73 6.12 49.78
N SER A 13 12.59 6.82 49.93
CA SER A 13 11.30 6.57 50.58
C SER A 13 10.34 7.76 50.34
N LEU A 14 9.04 7.46 50.44
CA LEU A 14 7.92 8.28 50.97
C LEU A 14 7.24 9.42 50.19
N LEU A 15 5.91 9.37 50.35
CA LEU A 15 4.77 10.15 49.84
C LEU A 15 4.85 11.67 50.00
N ALA A 16 4.21 12.37 49.06
CA ALA A 16 3.38 13.52 49.37
C ALA A 16 2.08 13.47 48.54
N ALA A 17 0.97 13.20 49.20
CA ALA A 17 -0.36 13.52 48.69
C ALA A 17 -0.63 14.99 49.04
N SER A 18 -0.87 15.84 48.04
CA SER A 18 -1.36 17.19 48.27
C SER A 18 -2.27 17.66 47.15
N ALA A 19 -3.56 17.64 47.49
CA ALA A 19 -4.61 18.57 47.14
C ALA A 19 -4.93 18.87 45.65
N CYS A 20 -6.16 18.44 45.30
CA CYS A 20 -7.13 19.02 44.39
C CYS A 20 -6.76 20.33 43.69
N ARG A 21 -6.71 20.27 42.35
CA ARG A 21 -7.37 21.30 41.54
C ARG A 21 -8.29 20.63 40.52
N ASP A 22 -9.57 20.74 40.82
CA ASP A 22 -10.69 20.79 39.87
C ASP A 22 -10.34 21.75 38.73
N GLN A 23 -10.10 21.23 37.52
CA GLN A 23 -10.43 21.92 36.28
C GLN A 23 -10.36 20.91 35.12
N THR A 24 -11.42 20.13 34.94
CA THR A 24 -11.64 19.49 33.63
C THR A 24 -12.27 20.57 32.74
N PRO A 25 -11.63 21.00 31.63
CA PRO A 25 -12.33 21.83 30.65
C PRO A 25 -13.55 21.06 30.14
N PRO A 26 -14.69 21.71 29.84
CA PRO A 26 -15.83 21.01 29.26
C PRO A 26 -15.36 20.31 27.98
N PRO A 27 -15.84 19.10 27.66
CA PRO A 27 -15.59 18.53 26.35
C PRO A 27 -16.19 19.54 25.35
N SER A 28 -15.33 20.16 24.55
CA SER A 28 -15.76 20.74 23.28
C SER A 28 -16.22 19.56 22.43
N ASP A 29 -17.48 19.17 22.63
CA ASP A 29 -18.22 18.22 21.80
C ASP A 29 -18.50 18.92 20.46
N ASP A 30 -17.43 19.10 19.69
CA ASP A 30 -17.47 19.41 18.26
C ASP A 30 -16.62 18.39 17.49
N SER A 31 -16.49 17.18 18.08
CA SER A 31 -16.06 16.01 17.33
C SER A 31 -17.27 15.54 16.54
N PRO A 32 -17.29 15.67 15.20
CA PRO A 32 -18.35 15.04 14.42
C PRO A 32 -18.38 13.55 14.77
N PRO A 33 -19.57 12.93 14.89
CA PRO A 33 -19.67 11.51 15.14
C PRO A 33 -18.79 10.75 14.13
N PRO A 34 -18.07 9.68 14.53
CA PRO A 34 -17.19 8.91 13.65
C PRO A 34 -17.90 8.24 12.46
N GLU A 35 -19.20 8.49 12.25
CA GLU A 35 -20.05 7.83 11.27
C GLU A 35 -20.21 8.58 9.93
N ALA A 36 -19.63 9.77 9.76
CA ALA A 36 -19.88 10.59 8.56
C ALA A 36 -18.85 10.48 7.41
N LEU A 37 -17.72 9.77 7.58
CA LEU A 37 -16.73 9.56 6.49
C LEU A 37 -16.61 8.11 6.00
N ALA A 38 -17.34 7.16 6.59
CA ALA A 38 -17.29 5.75 6.18
C ALA A 38 -18.34 5.38 5.12
N ARG A 39 -18.82 6.35 4.33
CA ARG A 39 -19.75 6.06 3.24
C ARG A 39 -18.93 5.67 2.01
N ASN A 40 -18.77 4.35 1.82
CA ASN A 40 -18.13 3.67 0.68
C ASN A 40 -16.64 3.28 0.82
N ALA A 41 -16.23 2.70 1.95
CA ALA A 41 -15.27 1.62 1.84
C ALA A 41 -16.05 0.41 1.29
N ALA A 42 -16.03 0.20 -0.03
CA ALA A 42 -16.49 -1.06 -0.59
C ALA A 42 -15.76 -2.20 0.13
N PRO A 43 -16.42 -3.35 0.39
CA PRO A 43 -15.73 -4.48 1.02
C PRO A 43 -14.42 -4.75 0.28
N GLU A 44 -13.32 -4.93 1.02
CA GLU A 44 -12.06 -5.43 0.47
C GLU A 44 -12.26 -6.89 0.06
N GLU A 45 -12.99 -7.09 -1.03
CA GLU A 45 -13.15 -8.37 -1.70
C GLU A 45 -11.80 -8.77 -2.31
N ASP A 46 -11.52 -10.08 -2.33
CA ASP A 46 -10.28 -10.60 -2.90
C ASP A 46 -10.05 -10.06 -4.32
N PRO A 47 -8.83 -9.60 -4.65
CA PRO A 47 -8.56 -9.01 -5.94
C PRO A 47 -8.79 -10.05 -7.06
N PRO A 48 -9.39 -9.67 -8.20
CA PRO A 48 -9.66 -10.61 -9.27
C PRO A 48 -8.35 -11.14 -9.86
N ILE A 49 -8.26 -12.46 -10.02
CA ILE A 49 -7.13 -13.15 -10.64
C ILE A 49 -7.61 -13.87 -11.90
N VAL A 50 -6.96 -13.62 -13.04
CA VAL A 50 -7.28 -14.22 -14.33
C VAL A 50 -6.05 -14.86 -14.94
N THR A 51 -6.21 -16.06 -15.51
CA THR A 51 -5.13 -16.76 -16.24
C THR A 51 -5.23 -16.47 -17.74
N VAL A 52 -4.11 -16.05 -18.33
CA VAL A 52 -3.93 -15.87 -19.78
C VAL A 52 -2.80 -16.77 -20.28
N VAL A 53 -2.58 -16.81 -21.60
CA VAL A 53 -1.57 -17.68 -22.24
C VAL A 53 -0.17 -17.46 -21.67
N GLN A 54 0.15 -16.23 -21.28
CA GLN A 54 1.47 -15.81 -20.78
C GLN A 54 1.67 -16.05 -19.27
N GLY A 55 0.61 -16.28 -18.50
CA GLY A 55 0.65 -16.40 -17.04
C GLY A 55 -0.60 -15.85 -16.35
N SER A 56 -0.56 -15.71 -15.02
CA SER A 56 -1.69 -15.20 -14.23
C SER A 56 -1.55 -13.69 -13.94
N LEU A 57 -2.69 -13.00 -13.89
CA LEU A 57 -2.79 -11.55 -13.69
C LEU A 57 -3.66 -11.23 -12.48
N ARG A 58 -3.22 -10.27 -11.65
CA ARG A 58 -4.02 -9.68 -10.57
C ARG A 58 -4.55 -8.31 -10.99
N GLY A 59 -5.86 -8.14 -11.03
CA GLY A 59 -6.54 -6.88 -11.32
C GLY A 59 -7.06 -6.18 -10.07
N ARG A 60 -7.93 -5.19 -10.26
CA ARG A 60 -8.69 -4.51 -9.20
C ARG A 60 -10.14 -4.30 -9.63
N ARG A 61 -11.09 -4.40 -8.69
CA ARG A 61 -12.48 -4.00 -8.92
C ARG A 61 -12.63 -2.49 -8.81
N GLU A 62 -13.26 -1.87 -9.80
CA GLU A 62 -13.62 -0.46 -9.79
C GLU A 62 -15.12 -0.33 -10.04
N GLY A 63 -15.89 -0.15 -8.98
CA GLY A 63 -17.36 -0.22 -9.04
C GLY A 63 -17.83 -1.62 -9.46
N ALA A 64 -18.56 -1.68 -10.57
CA ALA A 64 -19.13 -2.93 -11.10
C ALA A 64 -18.22 -3.65 -12.12
N VAL A 65 -17.01 -3.14 -12.37
CA VAL A 65 -16.10 -3.71 -13.38
C VAL A 65 -14.79 -4.19 -12.78
N GLU A 66 -14.21 -5.22 -13.39
CA GLU A 66 -12.86 -5.71 -13.09
C GLU A 66 -11.88 -5.07 -14.07
N VAL A 67 -10.84 -4.44 -13.54
CA VAL A 67 -9.89 -3.65 -14.33
C VAL A 67 -8.50 -4.24 -14.25
N PHE A 68 -7.89 -4.43 -15.41
CA PHE A 68 -6.52 -4.88 -15.57
C PHE A 68 -5.77 -3.91 -16.49
N ARG A 69 -4.58 -3.47 -16.05
CA ARG A 69 -3.77 -2.41 -16.66
C ARG A 69 -2.32 -2.89 -16.78
N GLY A 70 -1.59 -2.32 -17.75
CA GLY A 70 -0.16 -2.58 -17.91
C GLY A 70 0.20 -4.01 -18.35
N ILE A 71 -0.74 -4.75 -18.94
CA ILE A 71 -0.51 -6.10 -19.47
C ILE A 71 0.32 -6.02 -20.76
N PRO A 72 1.47 -6.70 -20.86
CA PRO A 72 2.27 -6.72 -22.08
C PRO A 72 1.59 -7.58 -23.15
N TYR A 73 1.24 -6.96 -24.29
CA TYR A 73 0.68 -7.65 -25.46
C TYR A 73 1.74 -8.00 -26.52
N ALA A 74 2.95 -7.42 -26.40
CA ALA A 74 4.08 -7.64 -27.30
C ALA A 74 5.40 -7.49 -26.52
N ALA A 75 6.49 -8.03 -27.06
CA ALA A 75 7.83 -7.75 -26.58
C ALA A 75 8.17 -6.27 -26.72
N ALA A 76 8.94 -5.72 -25.78
CA ALA A 76 9.33 -4.31 -25.78
C ALA A 76 10.09 -3.95 -27.07
N PRO A 77 9.69 -2.91 -27.83
CA PRO A 77 10.28 -2.58 -29.13
C PRO A 77 11.59 -1.78 -28.97
N VAL A 78 12.52 -2.28 -28.15
CA VAL A 78 13.80 -1.66 -27.82
C VAL A 78 14.95 -2.31 -28.59
N SER A 79 16.08 -1.60 -28.71
CA SER A 79 17.29 -2.11 -29.36
C SER A 79 17.01 -2.65 -30.78
N ASN A 80 17.40 -3.88 -31.07
CA ASN A 80 17.23 -4.55 -32.36
C ASN A 80 15.77 -4.75 -32.80
N LEU A 81 14.79 -4.53 -31.92
CA LEU A 81 13.35 -4.60 -32.24
C LEU A 81 12.76 -3.26 -32.69
N ARG A 82 13.53 -2.16 -32.59
CA ARG A 82 13.07 -0.86 -33.07
C ARG A 82 12.83 -0.92 -34.59
N PHE A 83 11.70 -0.38 -35.04
CA PHE A 83 11.25 -0.39 -36.44
C PHE A 83 11.05 -1.78 -37.04
N ARG A 84 10.75 -2.78 -36.20
CA ARG A 84 10.37 -4.13 -36.64
C ARG A 84 8.92 -4.44 -36.25
N PRO A 85 8.28 -5.43 -36.89
CA PRO A 85 6.98 -5.92 -36.45
C PRO A 85 7.01 -6.37 -34.98
N PRO A 86 5.90 -6.18 -34.23
CA PRO A 86 5.82 -6.60 -32.83
C PRO A 86 6.04 -8.10 -32.72
N GLN A 87 6.84 -8.50 -31.73
CA GLN A 87 7.06 -9.91 -31.40
C GLN A 87 6.16 -10.31 -30.22
N PRO A 88 5.80 -11.60 -30.07
CA PRO A 88 5.02 -12.06 -28.93
C PRO A 88 5.66 -11.68 -27.58
N PRO A 89 4.86 -11.38 -26.54
CA PRO A 89 5.38 -11.06 -25.22
C PRO A 89 5.96 -12.30 -24.54
N SER A 90 6.96 -12.10 -23.68
CA SER A 90 7.48 -13.16 -22.81
C SER A 90 6.42 -13.61 -21.81
N SER A 91 6.38 -14.92 -21.53
CA SER A 91 5.61 -15.45 -20.40
C SER A 91 6.27 -15.09 -19.07
N TRP A 92 5.49 -15.13 -17.98
CA TRP A 92 5.99 -14.91 -16.62
C TRP A 92 5.53 -16.01 -15.67
N GLU A 93 6.31 -16.23 -14.62
CA GLU A 93 5.95 -17.13 -13.54
C GLU A 93 5.15 -16.39 -12.47
N GLY A 94 4.27 -17.11 -11.77
CA GLY A 94 3.43 -16.57 -10.71
C GLY A 94 2.35 -15.60 -11.22
N ILE A 95 1.96 -14.66 -10.35
CA ILE A 95 0.90 -13.70 -10.60
C ILE A 95 1.51 -12.32 -10.85
N ARG A 96 1.31 -11.77 -12.04
CA ARG A 96 1.73 -10.42 -12.40
C ARG A 96 0.69 -9.41 -11.93
N ASP A 97 1.15 -8.36 -11.28
CA ASP A 97 0.29 -7.23 -10.90
C ASP A 97 -0.12 -6.42 -12.13
N ALA A 98 -1.43 -6.30 -12.35
CA ALA A 98 -2.06 -5.56 -13.42
C ALA A 98 -3.00 -4.47 -12.87
N THR A 99 -2.70 -3.91 -11.70
CA THR A 99 -3.51 -2.83 -11.10
C THR A 99 -3.12 -1.43 -11.60
N SER A 100 -1.89 -1.27 -12.13
CA SER A 100 -1.28 0.01 -12.50
C SER A 100 -1.01 0.14 -14.00
N PHE A 101 -1.04 1.38 -14.51
CA PHE A 101 -0.66 1.65 -15.90
C PHE A 101 0.82 1.39 -16.15
N GLY A 102 1.12 0.87 -17.35
CA GLY A 102 2.49 0.76 -17.85
C GLY A 102 3.03 2.09 -18.37
N GLN A 103 4.27 2.07 -18.86
CA GLN A 103 4.88 3.24 -19.48
C GLN A 103 4.17 3.59 -20.78
N ARG A 104 3.92 4.88 -21.02
CA ARG A 104 3.42 5.40 -22.29
C ARG A 104 4.52 5.40 -23.36
N CYS A 105 4.12 5.39 -24.62
CA CYS A 105 5.05 5.54 -25.74
C CYS A 105 5.73 6.93 -25.73
N PRO A 106 6.93 7.05 -26.31
CA PRO A 106 7.57 8.35 -26.55
C PRO A 106 6.65 9.26 -27.36
N GLN A 107 6.41 10.47 -26.85
CA GLN A 107 5.58 11.48 -27.49
C GLN A 107 6.33 12.83 -27.43
N PRO A 108 6.20 13.69 -28.46
CA PRO A 108 6.72 15.04 -28.38
C PRO A 108 6.04 15.81 -27.24
N VAL A 109 6.76 16.76 -26.63
CA VAL A 109 6.17 17.72 -25.69
C VAL A 109 5.21 18.62 -26.48
N GLY A 110 4.02 18.89 -25.95
CA GLY A 110 3.04 19.77 -26.60
C GLY A 110 3.60 21.18 -26.81
N ASN A 111 3.28 21.79 -27.96
CA ASN A 111 3.67 23.17 -28.30
C ASN A 111 2.96 24.20 -27.42
#